data_AF-A0A9E1JS47-F1
#
_entry.id   AF-A0A9E1JS47-F1
#
_cell.length_a   1.000
_cell.length_b   1.000
_cell.length_c   1.000
_cell.angle_alpha   90.00
_cell.angle_beta   90.00
_cell.angle_gamma   90.00
#
_symmetry.space_group_name_H-M   'P 1'
#
loop_
_entity.id
_entity.type
_entity.pdbx_description
1 polymer ?
#
loop_
_entity_poly.entity_id
_entity_poly.type
_entity_poly.pdbx_seq_one_letter_code
_entity_poly.pdbx_strand_id
1 'polypeptide(L)'
;MSTAYRHWEIIDRARTGKFMDEDDFLPRHFSPTLKKLIKKYEIKYDPKTPCPTDDAMADRIWQAAWELFREIGYYNTDSHRVIEVTDQEIKEALYMANDRYTLGGGKDARVMRHRFVE
;
A
#
# COMPACT_ATOMS: atom_id res chain seq x y z
N MET A 1 18.80 11.82 -11.76
CA MET A 1 17.65 10.97 -12.15
C MET A 1 17.47 9.93 -11.07
N SER A 2 16.49 10.12 -10.18
CA SER A 2 16.18 9.12 -9.14
C SER A 2 15.63 7.88 -9.85
N THR A 3 16.29 6.74 -9.67
CA THR A 3 15.76 5.45 -10.11
C THR A 3 14.44 5.15 -9.37
N ALA A 4 13.52 4.44 -10.03
CA ALA A 4 12.25 3.95 -9.46
C ALA A 4 12.40 3.31 -8.08
N TYR A 5 13.53 2.63 -7.89
CA TYR A 5 13.88 1.88 -6.71
C TYR A 5 14.69 2.76 -5.76
N ARG A 6 13.98 3.58 -4.98
CA ARG A 6 14.54 4.40 -3.89
C ARG A 6 14.93 3.56 -2.66
N HIS A 7 15.41 2.33 -2.88
CA HIS A 7 15.70 1.38 -1.79
C HIS A 7 16.69 1.97 -0.78
N TRP A 8 17.73 2.64 -1.25
CA TRP A 8 18.70 3.32 -0.39
C TRP A 8 18.10 4.47 0.41
N GLU A 9 17.19 5.26 -0.18
CA GLU A 9 16.48 6.32 0.56
C GLU A 9 15.54 5.73 1.61
N ILE A 10 14.86 4.62 1.31
CA ILE A 10 14.00 3.92 2.27
C ILE A 10 14.84 3.39 3.43
N ILE A 11 16.03 2.83 3.17
CA ILE A 11 16.96 2.40 4.23
C ILE A 11 17.41 3.59 5.08
N ASP A 12 17.70 4.73 4.47
CA ASP A 12 18.12 5.91 5.21
C ASP A 12 16.99 6.46 6.09
N ARG A 13 15.77 6.58 5.54
CA ARG A 13 14.57 6.95 6.29
C ARG A 13 14.22 5.93 7.37
N ALA A 14 14.50 4.65 7.15
CA ALA A 14 14.33 3.63 8.17
C ALA A 14 15.28 3.84 9.36
N ARG A 15 16.42 4.50 9.18
CA ARG A 15 17.38 4.82 10.24
C ARG A 15 17.13 6.17 10.91
N THR A 16 16.65 7.15 10.14
CA THR A 16 16.50 8.55 10.59
C THR A 16 15.05 8.96 10.89
N GLY A 17 14.07 8.17 10.43
CA GLY A 17 12.64 8.44 10.52
C GLY A 17 12.11 8.55 11.96
N LYS A 18 10.86 8.96 12.12
CA LYS A 18 10.28 9.21 13.44
C LYS A 18 10.24 7.93 14.28
N PHE A 19 10.83 7.95 15.47
CA PHE A 19 10.76 6.82 16.40
C PHE A 19 9.32 6.63 16.88
N MET A 20 8.86 5.38 16.86
CA MET A 20 7.57 4.97 17.40
C MET A 20 7.67 3.54 17.91
N ASP A 21 7.24 3.34 19.14
CA ASP A 21 7.17 2.00 19.71
C ASP A 21 6.10 1.16 19.00
N GLU A 22 6.31 -0.15 18.91
CA GLU A 22 5.40 -1.07 18.23
C GLU A 22 4.04 -1.12 18.95
N ASP A 23 4.07 -1.10 20.28
CA ASP A 23 2.89 -1.10 21.14
C ASP A 23 2.10 0.20 21.02
N ASP A 24 2.71 1.27 20.52
CA ASP A 24 2.04 2.54 20.23
C ASP A 24 1.58 2.63 18.76
N PHE A 25 2.34 2.09 17.82
CA PHE A 25 2.06 2.21 16.38
C PHE A 25 0.70 1.60 16.02
N LEU A 26 0.44 0.35 16.41
CA LEU A 26 -0.79 -0.34 16.04
C LEU A 26 -2.06 0.26 16.68
N PRO A 27 -2.13 0.44 18.02
CA PRO A 27 -3.34 0.93 18.65
C PRO A 27 -3.52 2.44 18.58
N ARG A 28 -2.44 3.25 18.56
CA ARG A 28 -2.54 4.72 18.57
C ARG A 28 -2.42 5.36 17.20
N HIS A 29 -1.69 4.75 16.27
CA HIS A 29 -1.48 5.33 14.94
C HIS A 29 -2.34 4.64 13.88
N PHE A 30 -2.17 3.32 13.71
CA PHE A 30 -2.81 2.58 12.63
C PHE A 30 -4.33 2.42 12.82
N SER A 31 -4.75 1.88 13.97
CA SER A 31 -6.16 1.56 14.23
C SER A 31 -7.09 2.78 14.20
N PRO A 32 -6.73 3.96 14.76
CA PRO A 32 -7.60 5.13 14.72
C PRO A 32 -7.73 5.71 13.31
N THR A 33 -6.63 5.80 12.58
CA THR A 33 -6.61 6.31 11.19
C THR A 33 -7.43 5.40 10.28
N LEU A 34 -7.27 4.08 10.41
CA LEU A 34 -8.08 3.12 9.66
C LEU A 34 -9.58 3.29 9.96
N LYS A 35 -9.97 3.38 11.24
CA LYS A 35 -11.38 3.60 11.63
C LYS A 35 -11.94 4.92 11.12
N LYS A 36 -11.13 5.99 11.12
CA LYS A 36 -11.50 7.31 10.57
C LYS A 36 -11.78 7.21 9.07
N LEU A 37 -10.92 6.53 8.32
CA LEU A 37 -11.07 6.40 6.87
C LEU A 37 -12.23 5.47 6.48
N ILE A 38 -12.42 4.35 7.19
CA ILE A 38 -13.60 3.47 6.98
C ILE A 38 -14.90 4.26 7.14
N LYS A 39 -14.99 5.12 8.15
CA LYS A 39 -16.15 6.00 8.35
C LYS A 39 -16.26 7.08 7.26
N LYS A 40 -15.15 7.72 6.89
CA LYS A 40 -15.10 8.78 5.88
C LYS A 40 -15.58 8.29 4.50
N TYR A 41 -15.20 7.08 4.12
CA TYR A 41 -15.52 6.48 2.82
C TYR A 41 -16.72 5.52 2.87
N GLU A 42 -17.41 5.44 4.01
CA GLU A 42 -18.58 4.59 4.23
C GLU A 42 -18.40 3.14 3.75
N ILE A 43 -17.22 2.57 4.01
CA ILE A 43 -16.88 1.21 3.56
C ILE A 43 -17.62 0.21 4.43
N LYS A 44 -18.54 -0.54 3.83
CA LYS A 44 -19.35 -1.57 4.51
C LYS A 44 -19.12 -2.92 3.86
N TYR A 45 -18.64 -3.88 4.63
CA TYR A 45 -18.52 -5.26 4.18
C TYR A 45 -19.86 -5.97 4.27
N ASP A 46 -20.27 -6.63 3.17
CA ASP A 46 -21.43 -7.52 3.14
C ASP A 46 -20.96 -8.98 3.04
N PRO A 47 -21.16 -9.81 4.08
CA PRO A 47 -20.81 -11.22 4.05
C PRO A 47 -21.53 -12.04 2.97
N LYS A 48 -22.69 -11.57 2.49
CA LYS A 48 -23.43 -12.25 1.41
C LYS A 48 -22.82 -12.00 0.04
N THR A 49 -22.07 -10.90 -0.09
CA THR A 49 -21.46 -10.45 -1.34
C THR A 49 -19.97 -10.17 -1.08
N PRO A 50 -19.15 -11.22 -0.86
CA PRO A 50 -17.77 -11.06 -0.42
C PRO A 50 -16.86 -10.39 -1.47
N CYS A 51 -17.23 -10.48 -2.75
CA CYS A 51 -16.63 -9.71 -3.84
C CYS A 51 -17.71 -8.78 -4.40
N PRO A 52 -17.81 -7.53 -3.91
CA PRO A 52 -18.78 -6.57 -4.42
C PRO A 52 -18.44 -6.24 -5.88
N THR A 53 -19.41 -6.36 -6.77
CA THR A 53 -19.32 -5.88 -8.17
C THR A 53 -19.65 -4.38 -8.28
N ASP A 54 -19.67 -3.67 -7.16
CA ASP A 54 -19.90 -2.22 -7.10
C ASP A 54 -18.58 -1.48 -7.34
N ASP A 55 -18.35 -1.05 -8.58
CA ASP A 55 -17.17 -0.27 -8.97
C ASP A 55 -17.01 1.01 -8.11
N ALA A 56 -18.11 1.63 -7.69
CA ALA A 56 -18.05 2.82 -6.84
C ALA A 56 -17.55 2.48 -5.44
N MET A 57 -17.83 1.28 -4.94
CA MET A 57 -17.24 0.79 -3.68
C MET A 57 -15.75 0.51 -3.84
N ALA A 58 -15.33 -0.06 -4.97
CA ALA A 58 -13.92 -0.30 -5.27
C ALA A 58 -13.13 1.02 -5.33
N ASP A 59 -13.67 2.05 -5.99
CA ASP A 59 -13.07 3.38 -6.05
C ASP A 59 -12.95 4.02 -4.65
N ARG A 60 -13.98 3.89 -3.81
CA ARG A 60 -13.94 4.38 -2.41
C ARG A 60 -12.86 3.67 -1.61
N ILE A 61 -12.71 2.35 -1.76
CA ILE A 61 -11.66 1.57 -1.09
C ILE A 61 -10.28 2.02 -1.58
N TRP A 62 -10.09 2.21 -2.89
CA TRP A 62 -8.83 2.67 -3.46
C TRP A 62 -8.41 4.02 -2.88
N GLN A 63 -9.33 4.99 -2.84
CA GLN A 63 -9.06 6.31 -2.28
C GLN A 63 -8.76 6.25 -0.77
N ALA A 64 -9.51 5.42 -0.02
CA ALA A 64 -9.25 5.22 1.40
C ALA A 64 -7.87 4.60 1.67
N ALA A 65 -7.48 3.61 0.86
CA ALA A 65 -6.17 2.96 0.97
C ALA A 65 -5.03 3.93 0.60
N TRP A 66 -5.23 4.77 -0.41
CA TRP A 66 -4.27 5.81 -0.78
C TRP A 66 -4.03 6.78 0.39
N GLU A 67 -5.10 7.30 0.98
CA GLU A 67 -5.02 8.24 2.10
C GLU A 67 -4.41 7.57 3.35
N LEU A 68 -4.78 6.32 3.64
CA LEU A 68 -4.22 5.54 4.73
C LEU A 68 -2.71 5.39 4.58
N PHE A 69 -2.26 4.97 3.40
CA PHE A 69 -0.86 4.72 3.13
C PHE A 69 -0.03 6.01 3.17
N ARG A 70 -0.58 7.12 2.71
CA ARG A 70 0.03 8.44 2.82
C ARG A 70 0.15 8.92 4.27
N GLU A 71 -0.89 8.72 5.08
CA GLU A 71 -0.93 9.20 6.48
C GLU A 71 -0.07 8.33 7.41
N ILE A 72 0.03 7.02 7.14
CA ILE A 72 0.74 6.06 7.99
C ILE A 72 2.17 5.79 7.53
N GLY A 73 2.38 5.62 6.23
CA GLY A 73 3.65 5.15 5.68
C GLY A 73 3.98 3.70 6.05
N TYR A 74 5.27 3.40 6.21
CA TYR A 74 5.76 2.09 6.65
C TYR A 74 6.25 2.12 8.09
N TYR A 75 6.00 1.05 8.83
CA TYR A 75 6.66 0.81 10.09
C TYR A 75 7.82 -0.16 9.91
N ASN A 76 9.01 0.24 10.33
CA ASN A 76 10.16 -0.66 10.44
C ASN A 76 10.22 -1.20 11.87
N THR A 77 10.01 -2.51 12.01
CA THR A 77 10.03 -3.22 13.30
C THR A 77 11.43 -3.31 13.90
N ASP A 78 12.48 -3.39 13.08
CA ASP A 78 13.86 -3.53 13.56
C ASP A 78 14.40 -2.21 14.12
N SER A 79 14.03 -1.08 13.50
CA SER A 79 14.49 0.25 13.93
C SER A 79 13.47 1.01 14.77
N HIS A 80 12.27 0.46 14.94
CA HIS A 80 11.12 1.10 15.60
C HIS A 80 10.86 2.51 15.05
N ARG A 81 10.85 2.65 13.73
CA ARG A 81 10.69 3.94 13.04
C ARG A 81 9.64 3.91 11.96
N VAL A 82 8.96 5.05 11.82
CA VAL A 82 7.97 5.29 10.77
C VAL A 82 8.65 5.97 9.58
N ILE A 83 8.44 5.40 8.40
CA ILE A 83 8.93 5.90 7.11
C ILE A 83 7.74 6.56 6.40
N GLU A 84 7.77 7.89 6.34
CA GLU A 84 6.76 8.67 5.63
C GLU A 84 6.96 8.60 4.11
N VAL A 85 5.84 8.57 3.40
CA VAL A 85 5.78 8.44 1.94
C VAL A 85 4.94 9.58 1.37
N THR A 86 5.39 10.14 0.25
CA THR A 86 4.72 11.24 -0.43
C THR A 86 3.81 10.77 -1.56
N ASP A 87 2.79 11.56 -1.91
CA ASP A 87 1.91 11.25 -3.05
C ASP A 87 2.66 11.04 -4.35
N GLN A 88 3.75 11.80 -4.55
CA GLN A 88 4.56 11.73 -5.75
C GLN A 88 5.28 10.38 -5.86
N GLU A 89 5.84 9.89 -4.75
CA GLU A 89 6.51 8.59 -4.69
C GLU A 89 5.54 7.44 -5.00
N ILE A 90 4.31 7.50 -4.49
CA ILE A 90 3.29 6.49 -4.75
C ILE A 90 2.91 6.49 -6.25
N LYS A 91 2.72 7.68 -6.83
CA LYS A 91 2.39 7.81 -8.27
C LYS A 91 3.52 7.33 -9.18
N GLU A 92 4.76 7.69 -8.85
CA GLU A 92 5.95 7.23 -9.58
C GLU A 92 6.07 5.70 -9.53
N ALA A 93 5.86 5.10 -8.36
CA ALA A 93 5.91 3.65 -8.19
C ALA A 93 4.82 2.93 -9.01
N LEU A 94 3.58 3.44 -9.01
CA LEU A 94 2.49 2.87 -9.81
C LEU A 94 2.73 3.02 -11.31
N TYR A 95 3.28 4.14 -11.76
CA TYR A 95 3.61 4.36 -13.16
C TYR A 95 4.71 3.40 -13.67
N MET A 96 5.65 3.05 -12.80
CA MET A 96 6.77 2.17 -13.12
C MET A 96 6.45 0.67 -12.92
N ALA A 97 5.25 0.33 -12.45
CA ALA A 97 4.84 -1.05 -12.26
C ALA A 97 4.69 -1.77 -13.61
N ASN A 98 5.28 -2.95 -13.75
CA ASN A 98 5.17 -3.74 -14.97
C ASN A 98 3.82 -4.47 -15.02
N ASP A 99 3.21 -4.52 -16.21
CA ASP A 99 1.93 -5.20 -16.44
C ASP A 99 2.09 -6.73 -16.58
N ARG A 100 3.31 -7.19 -16.88
CA ARG A 100 3.63 -8.58 -17.20
C ARG A 100 4.97 -9.00 -16.65
N TYR A 101 5.03 -10.24 -16.17
CA TYR A 101 6.25 -10.88 -15.70
C TYR A 101 6.35 -12.26 -16.33
N THR A 102 7.52 -12.59 -16.87
CA THR A 102 7.81 -13.97 -17.32
C THR A 102 8.45 -14.72 -16.18
N LEU A 103 7.80 -15.80 -15.75
CA LEU A 103 8.26 -16.68 -14.69
C LEU A 103 8.80 -17.98 -15.30
N GLY A 104 9.92 -18.47 -14.75
CA GLY A 104 10.57 -19.70 -15.22
C GLY A 104 11.45 -19.49 -16.46
N GLY A 105 11.86 -20.60 -17.08
CA GLY A 105 12.78 -20.59 -18.22
C GLY A 105 12.52 -21.77 -19.17
N GLY A 106 13.00 -21.65 -20.41
CA GLY A 106 12.80 -22.68 -21.42
C GLY A 106 11.32 -22.93 -21.73
N LYS A 107 10.95 -24.21 -21.88
CA LYS A 107 9.59 -24.64 -22.25
C LYS A 107 8.55 -24.39 -21.15
N ASP A 108 9.00 -24.24 -19.91
CA ASP A 108 8.14 -24.05 -18.75
C ASP A 108 7.91 -22.57 -18.42
N ALA A 109 8.45 -21.66 -19.22
CA ALA A 109 8.21 -20.24 -19.05
C ALA A 109 6.71 -19.92 -19.15
N ARG A 110 6.20 -19.12 -18.21
CA ARG A 110 4.81 -18.66 -18.16
C ARG A 110 4.76 -17.16 -17.97
N VAL A 111 3.86 -16.50 -18.68
CA VAL A 111 3.64 -15.05 -18.55
C VAL A 111 2.52 -14.82 -17.54
N MET A 112 2.86 -14.20 -16.41
CA MET A 112 1.91 -13.66 -15.45
C MET A 112 1.48 -12.28 -15.94
N ARG A 113 0.17 -12.06 -16.05
CA ARG A 113 -0.43 -10.81 -16.52
C ARG A 113 -1.68 -10.48 -15.72
N HIS A 114 -2.05 -9.21 -15.72
CA HIS A 114 -3.34 -8.76 -15.19
C HIS A 114 -4.50 -9.53 -15.85
N ARG A 115 -5.48 -9.97 -15.04
CA ARG A 115 -6.75 -10.53 -15.49
C ARG A 115 -7.86 -9.60 -15.04
N PHE A 116 -8.83 -9.35 -15.92
CA PHE A 116 -10.03 -8.60 -15.56
C PHE A 116 -10.97 -9.47 -14.71
N VAL A 117 -11.85 -8.81 -13.95
CA VAL A 117 -12.93 -9.48 -13.22
C VAL A 117 -13.90 -10.08 -14.25
N GLU A 118 -14.24 -11.36 -14.08
CA GLU A 118 -15.16 -12.12 -14.93
C GLU A 118 -16.62 -11.90 -14.53
#